data_AF-A0A3D4N4V6-F1
#
_entry.id   AF-A0A3D4N4V6-F1
#
_cell.length_a   1.000
_cell.length_b   1.000
_cell.length_c   1.000
_cell.angle_alpha   90.00
_cell.angle_beta   90.00
_cell.angle_gamma   90.00
#
_symmetry.space_group_name_H-M   'P 1'
#
loop_
_entity.id
_entity.type
_entity.pdbx_description
1 polymer ?
#
loop_
_entity_poly.entity_id
_entity_poly.type
_entity_poly.pdbx_seq_one_letter_code
_entity_poly.pdbx_strand_id
1 'polypeptide(L)' 'MHFRDTNSLTPGYGNTDFKAVMRALIRFGYTGYCTIESAPMVPDVETAVTDGITYLKYCERIARMQLSPDFPNGYTL' A
#
# COMPACT_ATOMS: atom_id res chain seq x y z
N MET A 1 8.42 -0.86 -8.40
CA MET A 1 7.71 0.42 -8.09
C MET A 1 8.16 0.91 -6.74
N HIS A 2 8.35 2.22 -6.55
CA HIS A 2 8.82 2.77 -5.29
C HIS A 2 7.65 3.35 -4.49
N PHE A 3 7.55 2.94 -3.23
CA PHE A 3 6.55 3.41 -2.30
C PHE A 3 7.20 4.30 -1.26
N ARG A 4 6.79 5.56 -1.29
CA ARG A 4 7.00 6.53 -0.22
C ARG A 4 5.68 7.27 -0.02
N ASP A 5 5.41 7.69 1.19
CA ASP A 5 4.19 8.44 1.46
C ASP A 5 4.32 9.92 1.05
N THR A 6 3.23 10.68 1.10
CA THR A 6 3.19 12.11 0.69
C THR A 6 4.19 12.99 1.45
N ASN A 7 4.58 12.58 2.65
CA ASN A 7 5.54 13.28 3.52
C ASN A 7 6.97 12.71 3.43
N SER A 8 7.25 11.88 2.41
CA SER A 8 8.53 11.16 2.23
C SER A 8 8.87 10.12 3.31
N LEU A 9 7.99 9.91 4.30
CA LEU A 9 8.16 8.89 5.34
C LEU A 9 7.65 7.52 4.86
N THR A 10 7.65 6.55 5.78
CA THR A 10 7.18 5.18 5.51
C THR A 10 5.69 5.20 5.13
N PRO A 11 5.25 4.35 4.18
CA PRO A 11 3.84 4.20 3.85
C PRO A 11 2.96 4.00 5.09
N GLY A 12 1.90 4.81 5.19
CA GLY A 12 0.97 4.79 6.32
C GLY A 12 1.16 5.94 7.31
N TYR A 13 2.25 6.72 7.18
CA TYR A 13 2.48 7.90 8.02
C TYR A 13 2.04 9.21 7.36
N GLY A 14 1.65 9.17 6.09
CA GLY A 14 1.13 10.30 5.34
C GLY A 14 -0.32 10.09 4.90
N ASN A 15 -0.68 10.66 3.75
CA ASN A 15 -2.05 10.68 3.25
C ASN A 15 -2.23 9.97 1.90
N THR A 16 -1.23 9.23 1.42
CA THR A 16 -1.36 8.49 0.16
C THR A 16 -2.43 7.40 0.30
N ASP A 17 -3.41 7.35 -0.62
CA ASP A 17 -4.36 6.24 -0.66
C ASP A 17 -3.73 5.01 -1.32
N PHE A 18 -2.96 4.26 -0.53
CA PHE A 18 -2.35 3.01 -1.00
C PHE A 18 -3.37 1.94 -1.36
N LYS A 19 -4.61 1.98 -0.86
CA LYS A 19 -5.65 1.03 -1.29
C LYS A 19 -6.01 1.27 -2.75
N ALA A 20 -6.12 2.53 -3.18
CA ALA A 20 -6.35 2.85 -4.60
C ALA A 20 -5.21 2.36 -5.49
N VAL A 21 -3.96 2.56 -5.06
CA VAL A 21 -2.78 2.05 -5.77
C VAL A 21 -2.85 0.52 -5.87
N MET A 22 -3.08 -0.18 -4.75
CA MET A 22 -3.17 -1.64 -4.74
C MET A 22 -4.31 -2.16 -5.63
N ARG A 23 -5.49 -1.51 -5.62
CA ARG A 23 -6.60 -1.87 -6.51
C ARG A 23 -6.17 -1.78 -7.97
N ALA A 24 -5.49 -0.71 -8.38
CA ALA A 24 -4.99 -0.55 -9.75
C ALA A 24 -3.99 -1.65 -10.12
N LEU A 25 -2.99 -1.91 -9.26
CA LEU A 25 -1.98 -2.95 -9.52
C LEU A 25 -2.60 -4.34 -9.70
N ILE A 26 -3.52 -4.71 -8.79
CA ILE A 26 -4.20 -6.01 -8.84
C ILE A 26 -5.07 -6.10 -10.10
N ARG A 27 -5.85 -5.05 -10.39
CA ARG A 27 -6.75 -5.00 -11.55
C ARG A 27 -6.03 -5.18 -12.88
N PHE A 28 -4.84 -4.60 -13.02
CA PHE A 28 -4.04 -4.69 -14.23
C PHE A 28 -3.00 -5.82 -14.19
N GLY A 29 -3.03 -6.69 -13.18
CA GLY A 29 -2.19 -7.89 -13.12
C GLY A 29 -0.70 -7.61 -12.94
N TYR A 30 -0.33 -6.54 -12.23
CA TYR A 30 1.08 -6.26 -11.92
C TYR A 30 1.66 -7.32 -10.98
N THR A 31 2.74 -7.97 -11.40
CA THR A 31 3.42 -9.05 -10.65
C THR A 31 4.85 -8.69 -10.22
N GLY A 32 5.29 -7.45 -10.45
CA GLY A 32 6.62 -6.99 -10.08
C GLY A 32 6.77 -6.61 -8.59
N TYR A 33 7.99 -6.24 -8.21
CA TYR A 33 8.31 -5.85 -6.84
C TYR A 33 7.92 -4.39 -6.53
N CYS A 34 7.49 -4.18 -5.28
CA CYS A 34 7.35 -2.85 -4.68
C CYS A 34 8.39 -2.69 -3.56
N THR A 35 9.15 -1.59 -3.60
CA THR A 35 10.19 -1.26 -2.62
C THR A 35 9.78 -0.05 -1.80
N ILE A 36 10.15 0.00 -0.52
CA ILE A 36 9.96 1.18 0.33
C ILE A 36 11.12 2.15 0.08
N GLU A 37 10.83 3.40 -0.26
CA GLU A 37 11.80 4.46 -0.56
C GLU A 37 11.55 5.71 0.33
N SER A 38 11.67 5.51 1.64
CA SER A 38 11.35 6.52 2.64
C SER A 38 12.61 7.13 3.26
N ALA A 39 12.61 8.45 3.44
CA ALA A 39 13.68 9.19 4.08
C ALA A 39 13.15 10.52 4.67
N PRO A 40 13.40 10.82 5.97
CA PRO A 40 14.07 9.96 6.95
C PRO A 40 13.23 8.75 7.37
N MET A 41 13.88 7.73 7.94
CA MET A 41 13.19 6.63 8.62
C MET A 41 13.06 6.97 10.09
N VAL A 42 11.82 7.15 10.54
CA VAL A 42 11.44 7.59 11.89
C VAL A 42 10.44 6.56 12.44
N PRO A 43 10.50 6.16 13.72
CA PRO A 43 11.51 6.53 14.73
C PRO A 43 12.89 5.89 14.51
N ASP A 44 12.94 4.76 13.81
CA ASP A 44 14.14 4.02 13.43
C ASP A 44 13.85 3.19 12.17
N VAL A 45 14.89 2.61 11.58
CA VAL A 45 14.79 1.88 10.31
C VAL A 45 13.92 0.65 10.45
N GLU A 46 14.14 -0.15 11.49
CA GLU A 46 13.46 -1.41 11.75
C GLU A 46 11.96 -1.20 11.96
N THR A 47 11.59 -0.22 12.79
CA THR A 47 10.20 0.16 13.04
C THR A 47 9.54 0.70 11.77
N ALA A 48 10.19 1.65 11.08
CA ALA A 48 9.61 2.26 9.88
C ALA A 48 9.37 1.23 8.76
N VAL A 49 10.30 0.29 8.56
CA VAL A 49 10.16 -0.77 7.55
C VAL A 49 9.06 -1.75 7.95
N THR A 50 9.01 -2.16 9.22
CA THR A 50 7.99 -3.09 9.74
C THR A 50 6.59 -2.50 9.59
N ASP A 51 6.41 -1.24 9.98
CA ASP A 51 5.14 -0.52 9.86
C ASP A 51 4.72 -0.36 8.40
N GLY A 52 5.64 0.07 7.54
CA GLY A 52 5.39 0.25 6.11
C GLY A 52 4.95 -1.06 5.45
N ILE A 53 5.66 -2.16 5.67
CA ILE A 53 5.29 -3.47 5.11
C ILE A 53 3.93 -3.92 5.65
N THR A 54 3.71 -3.80 6.96
CA THR A 54 2.44 -4.20 7.61
C THR A 54 1.27 -3.42 7.05
N TYR A 55 1.39 -2.10 6.96
CA TYR A 55 0.37 -1.21 6.41
C TYR A 55 0.07 -1.52 4.93
N LEU A 56 1.11 -1.69 4.11
CA LEU A 56 0.94 -2.02 2.69
C LEU A 56 0.28 -3.39 2.49
N LYS A 57 0.64 -4.39 3.29
CA LYS A 57 0.00 -5.72 3.25
C LYS A 57 -1.46 -5.66 3.67
N TYR A 58 -1.80 -4.81 4.63
CA TYR A 58 -3.19 -4.56 5.01
C TYR A 58 -3.96 -3.87 3.87
N CYS A 59 -3.36 -2.87 3.21
CA CYS A 59 -3.96 -2.22 2.04
C CYS A 59 -4.15 -3.20 0.88
N GLU A 60 -3.19 -4.09 0.63
CA GLU A 60 -3.29 -5.16 -0.38
C GLU A 60 -4.49 -6.07 -0.07
N ARG A 61 -4.61 -6.53 1.18
CA ARG A 61 -5.74 -7.36 1.61
C ARG A 61 -7.08 -6.66 1.42
N ILE A 62 -7.18 -5.40 1.85
CA ILE A 62 -8.41 -4.61 1.66
C ILE A 62 -8.70 -4.44 0.17
N ALA A 63 -7.72 -4.12 -0.66
CA ALA A 63 -7.92 -3.96 -2.09
C ALA A 63 -8.44 -5.24 -2.75
N ARG A 64 -7.92 -6.42 -2.35
CA ARG A 64 -8.44 -7.72 -2.82
C ARG A 64 -9.89 -7.95 -2.40
N MET A 65 -10.22 -7.67 -1.14
CA MET A 65 -11.62 -7.72 -0.68
C MET A 65 -12.49 -6.76 -1.47
N GLN A 66 -12.00 -5.55 -1.71
CA GLN A 66 -12.74 -4.51 -2.42
C GLN A 66 -13.02 -4.85 -3.89
N LEU A 67 -12.13 -5.61 -4.53
CA LEU A 67 -12.31 -6.09 -5.90
C LEU A 67 -13.12 -7.40 -5.97
N SER A 68 -13.40 -8.04 -4.84
CA SER A 68 -14.22 -9.25 -4.79
C SER A 68 -15.69 -8.93 -5.11
N PRO A 69 -16.40 -9.77 -5.87
CA PRO A 69 -17.86 -9.65 -6.03
C PRO A 69 -18.62 -9.84 -4.71
N ASP A 70 -18.02 -10.47 -3.70
CA ASP A 70 -18.66 -10.72 -2.41
C ASP A 70 -18.76 -9.47 -1.52
N PHE A 71 -18.06 -8.38 -1.87
CA PHE A 71 -17.99 -7.16 -1.07
C PHE A 71 -18.62 -5.97 -1.83
N PRO A 72 -19.88 -5.61 -1.54
CA PRO A 72 -20.64 -4.65 -2.34
C PRO A 72 -20.19 -3.20 -2.04
N ASN A 73 -19.28 -2.67 -2.85
CA ASN A 73 -18.65 -1.36 -2.62
C ASN A 73 -18.40 -0.51 -3.87
N GLY A 74 -18.82 -0.98 -5.05
CA GLY A 74 -18.63 -0.28 -6.34
C GLY A 74 -17.23 -0.37 -6.96
N TYR A 75 -16.32 -1.18 -6.40
CA TYR A 75 -15.00 -1.45 -6.98
C TYR A 75 -14.91 -2.80 -7.69
N THR A 76 -15.95 -3.63 -7.61
CA THR A 76 -16.07 -4.90 -8.33
C THR A 76 -15.87 -4.70 -9.84
N LEU A 77 -15.25 -5.68 -10.50
CA LEU A 77 -15.02 -5.71 -11.95
C LEU A 77 -16.32 -5.81 -12.75
#